data_AF-A0A1B9LFV3-F1
#
_entry.id   AF-A0A1B9LFV3-F1
#
_cell.length_a   1.000
_cell.length_b   1.000
_cell.length_c   1.000
_cell.angle_alpha   90.00
_cell.angle_beta   90.00
_cell.angle_gamma   90.00
#
_symmetry.space_group_name_H-M   'P 1'
#
loop_
_entity.id
_entity.type
_entity.pdbx_description
1 polymer ?
#
loop_
_entity_poly.entity_id
_entity_poly.type
_entity_poly.pdbx_seq_one_letter_code
_entity_poly.pdbx_strand_id
1 'polypeptide(L)'
;MLFGRGISWGRDFFPDVPRFYYKIIASFLIAIPILSMFLPTIRREIVRRFKFEPIPVWHVILAFLFLGIADIAEHHRIGHQFLVLSRERKDLIEELMEIPCLLSLGLVTFYMQKNEQKRLNSSC
;
A
#
# COMPACT_ATOMS: atom_id res chain seq x y z
N MET A 1 -10.18 -5.60 -19.72
CA MET A 1 -9.43 -4.79 -18.75
C MET A 1 -10.19 -4.87 -17.44
N LEU A 2 -9.78 -5.79 -16.57
CA LEU A 2 -10.34 -5.88 -15.22
C LEU A 2 -9.71 -4.75 -14.39
N PHE A 3 -10.48 -4.18 -13.47
CA PHE A 3 -10.06 -3.24 -12.43
C PHE A 3 -8.84 -2.31 -12.69
N GLY A 4 -9.10 -1.20 -13.39
CA GLY A 4 -8.50 0.07 -12.96
C GLY A 4 -7.03 0.34 -13.30
N ARG A 5 -6.57 0.11 -14.54
CA ARG A 5 -5.34 0.75 -15.07
C ARG A 5 -5.50 2.26 -15.24
N GLY A 6 -5.57 2.94 -14.11
CA GLY A 6 -5.47 4.38 -13.98
C GLY A 6 -4.55 4.73 -12.82
N ILE A 7 -3.25 4.37 -12.91
CA ILE A 7 -2.16 5.05 -12.17
C ILE A 7 -2.21 6.58 -12.39
N SER A 8 -2.98 7.00 -13.40
CA SER A 8 -3.29 8.35 -13.74
C SER A 8 -4.36 9.02 -12.83
N TRP A 9 -4.91 8.35 -11.81
CA TRP A 9 -5.91 8.91 -10.87
C TRP A 9 -7.13 9.52 -11.58
N GLY A 10 -7.68 8.82 -12.57
CA GLY A 10 -8.81 9.32 -13.36
C GLY A 10 -8.43 10.20 -14.56
N ARG A 11 -7.14 10.51 -14.76
CA ARG A 11 -6.66 11.30 -15.92
C ARG A 11 -6.89 10.61 -17.26
N ASP A 12 -6.79 9.28 -17.31
CA ASP A 12 -7.11 8.54 -18.56
C ASP A 12 -8.62 8.50 -18.84
N PHE A 13 -9.44 8.77 -17.82
CA PHE A 13 -10.91 8.87 -17.95
C PHE A 13 -11.38 10.29 -18.30
N PHE A 14 -10.60 11.33 -17.94
CA PHE A 14 -10.90 12.73 -18.23
C PHE A 14 -9.68 13.45 -18.83
N PRO A 15 -9.33 13.12 -20.10
CA PRO A 15 -8.13 13.66 -20.75
C PRO A 15 -8.19 15.18 -20.99
N ASP A 16 -9.39 15.76 -21.00
CA ASP A 16 -9.63 17.19 -21.25
C ASP A 16 -9.29 18.08 -20.05
N VAL A 17 -9.13 17.50 -18.86
CA VAL A 17 -8.84 18.25 -17.63
C VAL A 17 -7.34 18.57 -17.53
N PRO A 18 -6.95 19.83 -17.24
CA PRO A 18 -5.55 20.19 -17.09
C PRO A 18 -4.81 19.34 -16.06
N ARG A 19 -3.61 18.86 -16.43
CA ARG A 19 -2.75 17.99 -15.60
C ARG A 19 -2.43 18.58 -14.23
N PHE A 20 -2.49 19.90 -14.08
CA PHE A 20 -2.21 20.60 -12.84
C PHE A 20 -3.19 20.24 -11.70
N TYR A 21 -4.47 19.99 -12.00
CA TYR A 21 -5.46 19.61 -11.00
C TYR A 21 -5.12 18.27 -10.33
N TYR A 22 -4.77 17.25 -11.12
CA TYR A 22 -4.34 15.95 -10.59
C TYR A 22 -3.10 16.06 -9.71
N LYS A 23 -2.15 16.94 -10.06
CA LYS A 23 -0.96 17.17 -9.24
C LYS A 23 -1.30 17.82 -7.90
N ILE A 24 -2.21 18.79 -7.90
CA ILE A 24 -2.67 19.44 -6.66
C ILE A 24 -3.35 18.41 -5.75
N ILE A 25 -4.29 17.63 -6.29
CA ILE A 25 -5.02 16.62 -5.52
C ILE A 25 -4.06 15.60 -4.91
N ALA A 26 -3.16 15.03 -5.73
CA ALA A 26 -2.15 14.09 -5.25
C ALA A 26 -1.25 14.72 -4.18
N SER A 27 -0.83 15.98 -4.38
CA SER A 27 -0.01 16.70 -3.41
C SER A 27 -0.73 16.86 -2.06
N PHE A 28 -2.02 17.22 -2.06
CA PHE A 28 -2.78 17.34 -0.82
C PHE A 28 -2.98 15.99 -0.13
N LEU A 29 -3.34 14.95 -0.88
CA LEU A 29 -3.53 13.60 -0.34
C LEU A 29 -2.26 13.05 0.32
N ILE A 30 -1.08 13.32 -0.26
CA ILE A 30 0.21 12.90 0.30
C ILE A 30 0.68 13.85 1.42
N ALA A 31 0.38 15.14 1.35
CA ALA A 31 0.79 16.12 2.35
C ALA A 31 0.13 15.86 3.72
N ILE A 32 -1.14 15.44 3.75
CA ILE A 32 -1.88 15.16 5.00
C ILE A 32 -1.16 14.13 5.89
N PRO A 33 -0.85 12.90 5.43
CA PRO A 33 -0.14 11.92 6.25
C PRO A 33 1.28 12.39 6.59
N ILE A 34 1.99 13.06 5.67
CA ILE A 34 3.33 13.61 5.97
C ILE A 34 3.25 14.64 7.10
N LEU A 35 2.30 15.56 7.03
CA LEU A 35 2.11 16.58 8.06
C LEU A 35 1.75 15.94 9.40
N SER A 36 0.96 14.87 9.37
CA SER A 36 0.60 14.12 10.58
C SER A 36 1.82 13.54 11.31
N MET A 37 2.90 13.21 10.60
CA MET A 37 4.13 12.69 11.20
C MET A 37 4.86 13.74 12.06
N PHE A 38 4.58 15.04 11.89
CA PHE A 38 5.17 16.10 12.71
C PHE A 38 4.45 16.30 14.05
N LEU A 39 3.26 15.72 14.25
CA LEU A 39 2.57 15.82 15.53
C LEU A 39 3.32 15.02 16.61
N PRO A 40 3.64 15.64 17.77
CA PRO A 40 4.41 14.97 18.83
C PRO A 40 3.67 13.76 19.41
N THR A 41 2.34 13.80 19.47
CA THR A 41 1.49 12.69 19.92
C THR A 41 1.65 11.47 19.02
N ILE A 42 1.63 11.67 17.69
CA ILE A 42 1.77 10.58 16.72
C ILE A 42 3.18 9.99 16.78
N ARG A 43 4.21 10.84 16.86
CA ARG A 43 5.60 10.37 16.99
C ARG A 43 5.82 9.55 18.25
N ARG A 44 5.26 9.98 19.39
CA ARG A 44 5.37 9.25 20.65
C ARG A 44 4.73 7.87 20.55
N GLU A 45 3.56 7.79 19.91
CA GLU A 45 2.90 6.49 19.72
C GLU A 45 3.60 5.60 18.71
N ILE A 46 4.18 6.14 17.64
CA ILE A 46 5.02 5.35 16.73
C ILE A 46 6.19 4.72 17.49
N VAL A 47 6.91 5.50 18.30
CA VAL A 47 8.04 5.01 19.09
C VAL A 47 7.59 3.98 20.13
N ARG A 48 6.44 4.20 20.79
CA ARG A 48 5.86 3.25 21.74
C ARG A 48 5.54 1.92 21.04
N ARG A 49 4.80 1.96 19.94
CA ARG A 49 4.40 0.75 19.19
C ARG A 49 5.61 -0.01 18.68
N PHE A 50 6.61 0.69 18.15
CA PHE A 50 7.84 0.06 17.68
C PHE A 50 8.63 -0.66 18.79
N LYS A 51 8.59 -0.13 20.03
CA LYS A 51 9.33 -0.72 21.16
C LYS A 51 8.57 -1.82 21.90
N PHE A 52 7.25 -1.69 22.02
CA PHE A 52 6.46 -2.48 22.97
C PHE A 52 5.40 -3.37 22.33
N GLU A 53 5.03 -3.14 21.07
CA GLU A 53 4.00 -3.95 20.41
C GLU A 53 4.62 -4.97 19.45
N PRO A 54 4.13 -6.23 19.46
CA PRO A 54 4.54 -7.20 18.47
C PRO A 54 4.01 -6.79 17.10
N ILE A 55 4.91 -6.58 16.14
CA ILE A 55 4.53 -6.33 14.75
C ILE A 55 4.32 -7.69 14.07
N PRO A 56 3.24 -7.88 13.29
CA PRO A 56 3.03 -9.12 12.54
C PRO A 56 3.97 -9.19 11.33
N VAL A 57 5.25 -9.47 11.59
CA VAL A 57 6.35 -9.46 10.60
C VAL A 57 6.02 -10.32 9.39
N TRP A 58 5.35 -11.46 9.58
CA TRP A 58 4.96 -12.34 8.48
C TRP A 58 4.02 -11.69 7.47
N HIS A 59 3.00 -10.96 7.94
CA HIS A 59 2.08 -10.26 7.03
C HIS A 59 2.78 -9.10 6.33
N VAL A 60 3.73 -8.45 7.00
CA VAL A 60 4.56 -7.40 6.39
C VAL A 60 5.45 -7.98 5.28
N ILE A 61 6.15 -9.08 5.54
CA ILE A 61 6.99 -9.76 4.53
C ILE A 61 6.14 -10.20 3.33
N LEU A 62 4.97 -10.79 3.57
CA LEU A 62 4.05 -11.19 2.50
C LEU A 62 3.59 -9.99 1.68
N ALA A 63 3.24 -8.87 2.31
CA ALA A 63 2.90 -7.65 1.59
C ALA A 63 4.04 -7.18 0.69
N PHE A 64 5.28 -7.15 1.20
CA PHE A 64 6.45 -6.80 0.39
C PHE A 64 6.72 -7.79 -0.74
N LEU A 65 6.50 -9.08 -0.52
CA LEU A 65 6.68 -10.11 -1.53
C LEU A 65 5.66 -9.96 -2.67
N PHE A 66 4.38 -9.79 -2.34
CA PHE A 66 3.33 -9.57 -3.33
C PHE A 66 3.51 -8.26 -4.09
N LEU A 67 3.89 -7.18 -3.38
CA LEU A 67 4.24 -5.90 -4.00
C LEU A 67 5.44 -6.02 -4.95
N GLY A 68 6.49 -6.75 -4.54
CA GLY A 68 7.67 -6.96 -5.36
C GLY A 68 7.34 -7.75 -6.63
N ILE A 69 6.46 -8.76 -6.55
CA ILE A 69 6.05 -9.53 -7.73
C ILE A 69 5.18 -8.65 -8.67
N ALA A 70 4.29 -7.82 -8.12
CA ALA A 70 3.53 -6.84 -8.91
C ALA A 70 4.47 -5.83 -9.62
N ASP A 71 5.48 -5.29 -8.93
CA ASP A 71 6.47 -4.35 -9.50
C ASP A 71 7.32 -5.02 -10.61
N ILE A 72 7.75 -6.27 -10.41
CA ILE A 72 8.49 -7.04 -11.42
C ILE A 72 7.61 -7.28 -12.66
N ALA A 73 6.32 -7.57 -12.47
CA ALA A 73 5.38 -7.73 -13.57
C ALA A 73 5.19 -6.42 -14.35
N GLU A 74 5.04 -5.28 -13.67
CA GLU A 74 4.78 -3.97 -14.28
C GLU A 74 6.01 -3.40 -15.02
N HIS A 75 7.19 -3.40 -14.41
CA HIS A 75 8.35 -2.64 -14.91
C HIS A 75 9.39 -3.47 -15.69
N HIS A 76 9.19 -4.78 -15.90
CA HIS A 76 10.17 -5.68 -16.53
C HIS A 76 11.59 -5.56 -15.92
N ARG A 77 11.68 -5.27 -14.61
CA ARG A 77 12.95 -5.20 -13.89
C ARG A 77 13.56 -6.61 -13.71
N ILE A 78 14.77 -6.63 -13.14
CA ILE A 78 15.57 -7.84 -12.86
C ILE A 78 14.66 -8.92 -12.26
N GLY A 79 14.46 -10.03 -12.98
CA GLY A 79 13.56 -11.12 -12.59
C GLY A 79 12.49 -11.49 -13.63
N HIS A 80 12.23 -10.65 -14.63
CA HIS A 80 11.25 -10.93 -15.69
C HIS A 80 11.46 -12.27 -16.42
N GLN A 81 12.72 -12.73 -16.56
CA GLN A 81 13.04 -14.04 -17.16
C GLN A 81 12.52 -15.23 -16.34
N PHE A 82 12.37 -15.09 -15.01
CA PHE A 82 11.86 -16.17 -14.15
C PHE A 82 10.34 -16.33 -14.24
N LEU A 83 9.61 -15.30 -14.67
CA LEU A 83 8.15 -15.26 -14.63
C LEU A 83 7.47 -15.54 -16.00
N VAL A 84 8.22 -15.75 -17.09
CA VAL A 84 7.72 -16.08 -18.45
C VAL A 84 6.42 -15.33 -18.78
N LEU A 85 6.47 -14.00 -18.65
CA LEU A 85 5.32 -13.12 -18.85
C LEU A 85 5.13 -12.87 -20.35
N SER A 86 4.04 -13.39 -20.92
CA SER A 86 3.53 -12.86 -22.19
C SER A 86 2.84 -11.52 -21.94
N ARG A 87 2.83 -10.63 -22.94
CA ARG A 87 2.30 -9.27 -22.81
C ARG A 87 0.84 -9.23 -22.35
N GLU A 88 0.04 -10.25 -22.68
CA GLU A 88 -1.36 -10.38 -22.26
C GLU A 88 -1.54 -10.89 -20.82
N ARG A 89 -0.60 -11.70 -20.29
CA ARG A 89 -0.69 -12.24 -18.92
C ARG A 89 -0.09 -11.30 -17.88
N LYS A 90 0.67 -10.30 -18.31
CA LYS A 90 1.30 -9.30 -17.45
C LYS A 90 0.27 -8.58 -16.59
N ASP A 91 -0.73 -7.99 -17.22
CA ASP A 91 -1.77 -7.21 -16.54
C ASP A 91 -2.53 -8.07 -15.52
N LEU A 92 -2.84 -9.32 -15.90
CA LEU A 92 -3.53 -10.26 -15.02
C LEU A 92 -2.70 -10.63 -13.79
N ILE A 93 -1.39 -10.83 -13.95
CA ILE A 93 -0.50 -11.18 -12.83
C ILE A 93 -0.25 -9.98 -11.92
N GLU A 94 -0.12 -8.78 -12.47
CA GLU A 94 -0.04 -7.52 -11.71
C GLU A 94 -1.27 -7.37 -10.80
N GLU A 95 -2.47 -7.37 -11.38
CA GLU A 95 -3.74 -7.25 -10.64
C GLU A 95 -3.92 -8.39 -9.62
N LEU A 96 -3.59 -9.62 -10.00
CA LEU A 96 -3.71 -10.78 -9.12
C LEU A 96 -2.80 -10.69 -7.90
N MET A 97 -1.64 -10.03 -8.00
CA MET A 97 -0.69 -9.89 -6.89
C MET A 97 -0.95 -8.63 -6.05
N GLU A 98 -1.61 -7.62 -6.59
CA GLU A 98 -2.10 -6.48 -5.80
C GLU A 98 -3.15 -6.88 -4.76
N ILE A 99 -4.07 -7.79 -5.10
CA ILE A 99 -5.11 -8.27 -4.18
C ILE A 99 -4.54 -8.90 -2.88
N PRO A 100 -3.64 -9.91 -2.93
CA PRO A 100 -3.04 -10.49 -1.73
C PRO A 100 -2.09 -9.52 -1.03
N CYS A 101 -1.49 -8.55 -1.74
CA CYS A 101 -0.73 -7.45 -1.13
C CYS A 101 -1.63 -6.60 -0.23
N LEU A 102 -2.75 -6.11 -0.77
CA LEU A 102 -3.75 -5.31 -0.04
C LEU A 102 -4.35 -6.10 1.13
N LEU A 103 -4.64 -7.38 0.93
CA LEU A 103 -5.12 -8.26 2.01
C LEU A 103 -4.09 -8.38 3.13
N SER A 104 -2.80 -8.56 2.79
CA SER A 104 -1.73 -8.66 3.77
C SER A 104 -1.60 -7.38 4.59
N LEU A 105 -1.65 -6.20 3.95
CA LEU A 105 -1.67 -4.91 4.62
C LEU A 105 -2.91 -4.74 5.52
N GLY A 106 -4.08 -5.16 5.03
CA GLY A 106 -5.32 -5.16 5.81
C GLY A 106 -5.25 -6.05 7.06
N LEU A 107 -4.59 -7.21 6.97
CA LEU A 107 -4.36 -8.08 8.12
C LEU A 107 -3.39 -7.47 9.13
N VAL A 108 -2.35 -6.77 8.67
CA VAL A 108 -1.43 -6.02 9.56
C VAL A 108 -2.22 -4.97 10.34
N THR A 109 -3.01 -4.14 9.66
CA THR A 109 -3.76 -3.07 10.32
C THR A 109 -4.82 -3.63 11.26
N PHE A 110 -5.54 -4.68 10.85
CA PHE A 110 -6.52 -5.35 11.70
C PHE A 110 -5.89 -5.95 12.96
N TYR A 111 -4.73 -6.61 12.82
CA TYR A 111 -3.99 -7.16 13.96
C TYR A 111 -3.57 -6.06 14.95
N MET A 112 -3.04 -4.95 14.44
CA MET A 112 -2.64 -3.81 15.27
C MET A 112 -3.84 -3.16 15.98
N GLN A 113 -4.97 -2.98 15.27
CA GLN A 113 -6.21 -2.45 15.85
C GLN A 113 -6.77 -3.36 16.96
N LYS A 114 -6.74 -4.69 16.74
CA LYS A 114 -7.17 -5.67 17.73
C LYS A 114 -6.29 -5.65 18.99
N ASN A 115 -4.97 -5.47 18.83
CA ASN A 115 -4.06 -5.34 19.97
C ASN A 115 -4.32 -4.06 20.77
N GLU A 116 -4.58 -2.94 20.08
CA GLU A 116 -4.93 -1.68 20.76
C GLU A 116 -6.26 -1.81 21.53
N GLN A 117 -7.29 -2.44 20.93
CA GLN A 117 -8.55 -2.70 21.62
C GLN A 117 -8.39 -3.54 22.88
N LYS A 118 -7.58 -4.62 22.82
CA LYS A 118 -7.29 -5.45 24.00
C LYS A 118 -6.63 -4.64 25.11
N ARG A 119 -5.70 -3.75 24.76
CA ARG A 119 -5.03 -2.86 25.72
C ARG A 119 -5.99 -1.88 26.39
N LEU A 120 -6.89 -1.27 25.62
CA LEU A 120 -7.91 -0.36 26.16
C LEU A 120 -8.83 -1.10 27.14
N ASN A 121 -9.23 -2.32 26.81
CA ASN A 121 -10.07 -3.15 27.66
C ASN A 121 -9.37 -3.67 28.92
N SER A 122 -8.04 -3.86 28.90
CA SER A 122 -7.26 -4.30 30.06
C SER A 122 -6.80 -3.17 30.98
N SER A 123 -6.98 -1.91 30.57
CA SER A 123 -6.62 -0.72 31.35
C SER A 123 -7.82 -0.14 32.12
N CYS A 124 -8.96 -0.81 32.06
CA CYS A 124 -10.19 -0.54 32.80
C CYS A 124 -10.39 -1.63 33.86
#